data_AF-A0A9P9YJC2-F1
#
_entry.id   AF-A0A9P9YJC2-F1
#
_cell.length_a   1.000
_cell.length_b   1.000
_cell.length_c   1.000
_cell.angle_alpha   90.00
_cell.angle_beta   90.00
_cell.angle_gamma   90.00
#
_symmetry.space_group_name_H-M   'P 1'
#
loop_
_entity.id
_entity.type
_entity.pdbx_description
1 polymer ?
#
loop_
_entity_poly.entity_id
_entity_poly.type
_entity_poly.pdbx_seq_one_letter_code
_entity_poly.pdbx_strand_id
1 'polypeptide(L)'
;MDGTSQKWLNNFNYNATDMYVLEKTLQCCGLEGPRSYMSYLRTVPKHCFNPELITFGCSYLLVNTFYPMQQAGILVFRLTLFVELIILSFYTFKVYKKIIGSIGKHKKQIFSPHCS
;
A
#
# COMPACT_ATOMS: atom_id res chain seq x y z
N MET A 1 19.45 9.43 -7.23
CA MET A 1 18.77 10.67 -6.80
C MET A 1 17.38 10.30 -6.35
N ASP A 2 17.04 10.58 -5.10
CA ASP A 2 15.75 10.20 -4.52
C ASP A 2 14.61 10.93 -5.22
N GLY A 3 13.46 10.27 -5.40
CA GLY A 3 12.31 10.84 -6.12
C GLY A 3 11.82 12.16 -5.52
N THR A 4 12.05 12.39 -4.22
CA THR A 4 11.75 13.64 -3.51
C THR A 4 12.68 14.78 -3.92
N SER A 5 13.98 14.50 -4.13
CA SER A 5 14.96 15.49 -4.58
C SER A 5 14.68 15.95 -6.01
N GLN A 6 14.18 15.06 -6.86
CA GLN A 6 13.74 15.41 -8.21
C GLN A 6 12.47 16.28 -8.19
N LYS A 7 11.48 15.93 -7.36
CA LYS A 7 10.28 16.76 -7.16
C LYS A 7 10.61 18.14 -6.61
N TRP A 8 11.58 18.21 -5.69
CA TRP A 8 12.13 19.46 -5.19
C TRP A 8 12.71 20.29 -6.34
N LEU A 9 13.69 19.76 -7.07
CA LEU A 9 14.30 20.46 -8.21
C LEU A 9 13.28 20.90 -9.26
N ASN A 10 12.26 20.09 -9.54
CA ASN A 10 11.21 20.45 -10.49
C ASN A 10 10.32 21.60 -9.99
N ASN A 11 10.02 21.65 -8.69
CA ASN A 11 9.34 22.79 -8.08
C ASN A 11 10.18 24.08 -8.20
N PHE A 12 11.50 24.00 -8.08
CA PHE A 12 12.38 25.17 -8.24
C PHE A 12 12.56 25.60 -9.71
N ASN A 13 12.86 24.66 -10.61
CA ASN A 13 13.24 24.96 -11.98
C ASN A 13 12.03 25.17 -12.92
N TYR A 14 10.90 24.51 -12.62
CA TYR A 14 9.72 24.50 -13.50
C TYR A 14 8.45 24.97 -12.80
N ASN A 15 8.54 25.46 -11.54
CA ASN A 15 7.39 25.89 -10.74
C ASN A 15 6.31 24.80 -10.59
N ALA A 16 6.73 23.53 -10.56
CA ALA A 16 5.84 22.39 -10.40
C ALA A 16 5.18 22.39 -9.02
N THR A 17 3.89 22.03 -8.93
CA THR A 17 3.10 22.10 -7.69
C THR A 17 3.23 20.85 -6.81
N ASP A 18 3.94 19.82 -7.27
CA ASP A 18 4.04 18.51 -6.60
C ASP A 18 4.58 18.63 -5.17
N MET A 19 5.56 19.51 -4.97
CA MET A 19 6.18 19.67 -3.65
C MET A 19 5.22 20.34 -2.67
N TYR A 20 4.47 21.35 -3.12
CA TYR A 20 3.47 22.03 -2.30
C TYR A 20 2.35 21.08 -1.85
N VAL A 21 1.88 20.22 -2.76
CA VAL A 21 0.87 19.20 -2.46
C VAL A 21 1.42 18.18 -1.46
N LEU A 22 2.67 17.75 -1.64
CA LEU A 22 3.33 16.82 -0.74
C LEU A 22 3.46 17.38 0.68
N GLU A 23 3.92 18.62 0.82
CA GLU A 23 4.08 19.31 2.10
C GLU A 23 2.77 19.44 2.87
N LYS A 24 1.68 19.80 2.18
CA LYS A 24 0.35 19.86 2.79
C LYS A 24 -0.17 18.49 3.20
N THR A 25 0.09 17.46 2.40
CA THR A 25 -0.44 16.11 2.64
C THR A 25 0.27 15.42 3.79
N LEU A 26 1.60 15.57 3.86
CA LEU A 26 2.43 14.89 4.86
C LEU A 26 2.77 15.79 6.06
N GLN A 27 2.28 17.03 6.09
CA GLN A 27 2.60 18.04 7.11
C GLN A 27 4.11 18.17 7.36
N CYS A 28 4.87 18.17 6.26
CA CYS A 28 6.32 18.30 6.24
C CYS A 28 6.72 19.61 5.57
N CYS A 29 7.97 20.04 5.75
CA CYS A 29 8.46 21.23 5.09
C CYS A 29 9.83 21.03 4.47
N GLY A 30 9.97 21.39 3.20
CA GLY A 30 11.21 21.31 2.46
C GLY A 30 11.71 19.88 2.26
N LEU A 31 12.92 19.76 1.69
CA LEU A 31 13.55 18.47 1.48
C LEU A 31 14.00 17.85 2.82
N GLU A 32 14.85 18.59 3.53
CA GLU A 32 15.43 18.21 4.83
C GLU A 32 14.84 19.02 5.99
N GLY A 33 14.03 20.03 5.66
CA GLY A 33 13.41 20.94 6.61
C GLY A 33 13.14 22.31 5.98
N PRO A 34 12.60 23.26 6.76
CA PRO A 34 12.34 24.63 6.28
C PRO A 34 13.62 25.35 5.86
N ARG A 35 14.79 24.95 6.39
CA ARG A 35 16.11 25.46 5.95
C ARG A 35 16.36 25.22 4.46
N SER A 36 15.82 24.15 3.87
CA SER A 36 15.97 23.89 2.44
C SER A 36 15.45 25.05 1.60
N TYR A 37 14.40 25.77 2.02
CA TYR A 37 13.93 26.97 1.31
C TYR A 37 14.94 28.12 1.35
N MET A 38 15.60 28.33 2.49
CA MET A 38 16.61 29.37 2.66
C MET A 38 17.84 29.11 1.79
N SER A 39 18.26 27.85 1.63
CA SER A 39 19.36 27.48 0.75
C SER A 39 19.13 27.84 -0.73
N TYR A 40 17.87 27.99 -1.13
CA TYR A 40 17.47 28.42 -2.48
C TYR A 40 16.90 29.85 -2.50
N LEU A 41 17.19 30.65 -1.46
CA LEU A 41 16.76 32.05 -1.32
C LEU A 41 15.25 32.25 -1.47
N ARG A 42 14.45 31.25 -1.11
CA ARG A 42 12.98 31.32 -1.12
C ARG A 42 12.45 31.55 0.28
N THR A 43 11.35 32.31 0.35
CA THR A 43 10.55 32.42 1.56
C THR A 43 9.93 31.08 1.90
N VAL A 44 10.02 30.69 3.17
CA VAL A 44 9.35 29.49 3.69
C VAL A 44 7.83 29.69 3.55
N PRO A 45 7.09 28.73 2.98
CA PRO A 45 5.65 28.83 2.84
C PRO A 45 4.92 28.94 4.19
N LYS A 46 3.79 29.66 4.23
CA LYS A 46 3.02 29.86 5.47
C LYS A 46 2.50 28.56 6.09
N HIS A 47 2.16 27.56 5.27
CA HIS A 47 1.68 26.26 5.75
C HIS A 47 2.76 25.43 6.47
N CYS A 48 4.04 25.79 6.29
CA CYS A 48 5.14 25.15 7.00
C CYS A 48 5.35 25.71 8.42
N PHE A 49 4.77 26.85 8.77
CA PHE A 49 4.93 27.41 10.10
C PHE A 49 3.85 26.82 11.02
N ASN A 50 4.23 25.82 11.81
CA ASN A 50 3.37 25.23 12.83
C ASN A 50 3.76 25.82 14.20
N PRO A 51 2.83 26.37 15.00
CA PRO A 51 3.15 27.05 16.26
C PRO A 51 3.78 26.16 17.34
N GLU A 52 3.73 24.83 17.23
CA GLU A 52 4.12 23.93 18.33
C GLU A 52 5.37 23.06 18.09
N LEU A 53 5.94 22.91 16.87
CA LEU A 53 7.10 22.02 16.67
C LEU A 53 7.98 22.35 15.45
N ILE A 54 9.23 21.89 15.52
CA ILE A 54 10.19 21.77 14.40
C ILE A 54 9.55 20.91 13.30
N THR A 55 9.16 21.50 12.17
CA THR A 55 8.64 20.75 11.02
C THR A 55 9.75 19.91 10.39
N PHE A 56 9.57 18.60 10.38
CA PHE A 56 10.50 17.65 9.75
C PHE A 56 10.53 17.83 8.22
N GLY A 57 11.69 17.52 7.63
CA GLY A 57 11.84 17.45 6.18
C GLY A 57 10.98 16.35 5.57
N CYS A 58 10.43 16.61 4.38
CA CYS A 58 9.60 15.63 3.67
C CYS A 58 10.37 14.36 3.30
N SER A 59 11.67 14.46 3.05
CA SER A 59 12.52 13.28 2.77
C SER A 59 12.59 12.35 3.97
N TYR A 60 12.80 12.90 5.17
CA TYR A 60 12.87 12.13 6.42
C TYR A 60 11.55 11.38 6.69
N LEU A 61 10.40 12.06 6.56
CA LEU A 61 9.09 11.46 6.76
C LEU A 61 8.77 10.35 5.75
N LEU A 62 9.10 10.57 4.48
CA LEU A 62 8.91 9.56 3.44
C LEU A 62 9.76 8.32 3.71
N VAL A 63 11.04 8.50 4.06
CA VAL A 63 11.97 7.40 4.27
C VAL A 63 11.64 6.61 5.53
N ASN A 64 11.40 7.31 6.64
CA ASN A 64 11.30 6.66 7.95
C ASN A 64 9.88 6.30 8.37
N THR A 65 8.85 6.89 7.75
CA THR A 65 7.45 6.61 8.12
C THR A 65 6.69 5.98 6.96
N PHE A 66 6.73 6.59 5.77
CA PHE A 66 5.87 6.15 4.67
C PHE A 66 6.31 4.83 4.04
N TYR A 67 7.59 4.67 3.68
CA TYR A 67 8.09 3.41 3.12
C TYR A 67 7.90 2.19 4.04
N PRO A 68 8.26 2.23 5.34
CA PRO A 68 8.03 1.09 6.21
C PRO A 68 6.55 0.79 6.39
N MET A 69 5.69 1.82 6.45
CA MET A 69 4.25 1.64 6.52
C MET A 69 3.68 1.00 5.24
N GLN A 70 4.16 1.39 4.06
CA GLN A 70 3.79 0.74 2.81
C GLN A 70 4.26 -0.71 2.75
N GLN A 71 5.49 -1.00 3.19
CA GLN A 71 6.00 -2.37 3.25
C GLN A 71 5.16 -3.24 4.19
N ALA A 72 4.79 -2.71 5.36
CA ALA A 72 3.89 -3.38 6.28
C ALA A 72 2.50 -3.64 5.64
N GLY A 73 1.95 -2.63 4.94
CA GLY A 73 0.69 -2.77 4.22
C GLY A 73 0.74 -3.87 3.15
N ILE A 74 1.81 -3.94 2.37
CA ILE A 74 2.02 -5.00 1.36
C ILE A 74 2.12 -6.37 2.03
N LEU A 75 2.80 -6.47 3.16
CA LEU A 75 2.90 -7.71 3.93
C LEU A 75 1.53 -8.19 4.42
N VAL A 76 0.75 -7.30 5.01
CA VAL A 76 -0.62 -7.60 5.46
C VAL A 76 -1.49 -8.02 4.29
N PHE A 77 -1.43 -7.31 3.16
CA PHE A 77 -2.17 -7.65 1.95
C PHE A 77 -1.82 -9.06 1.44
N ARG A 78 -0.53 -9.40 1.39
CA ARG A 78 -0.08 -10.75 1.02
C ARG A 78 -0.62 -11.81 1.97
N LEU A 79 -0.56 -11.57 3.28
CA LEU A 79 -1.09 -12.50 4.29
C LEU A 79 -2.60 -12.72 4.12
N THR A 80 -3.37 -11.65 3.88
CA THR A 80 -4.81 -11.74 3.64
C THR A 80 -5.11 -12.60 2.40
N LEU A 81 -4.40 -12.39 1.29
CA LEU A 81 -4.55 -13.21 0.10
C LEU A 81 -4.23 -14.70 0.35
N PHE A 82 -3.19 -15.00 1.14
CA PHE A 82 -2.89 -16.38 1.52
C PHE A 82 -4.02 -17.03 2.30
N VAL A 83 -4.61 -16.30 3.25
CA VAL A 83 -5.75 -16.80 4.04
C VAL A 83 -6.97 -17.04 3.15
N GLU A 84 -7.29 -16.12 2.24
CA GLU A 84 -8.38 -16.29 1.29
C GLU A 84 -8.19 -17.53 0.40
N LEU A 85 -6.98 -17.77 -0.10
CA LEU A 85 -6.67 -18.96 -0.91
C LEU A 85 -6.83 -20.26 -0.12
N ILE A 86 -6.42 -20.28 1.16
CA ILE A 86 -6.61 -21.44 2.04
C ILE A 86 -8.10 -21.72 2.24
N ILE A 87 -8.90 -20.69 2.49
CA ILE A 87 -10.34 -20.82 2.66
C ILE A 87 -10.99 -21.36 1.38
N LEU A 88 -10.69 -20.76 0.22
CA LEU A 88 -11.23 -21.17 -1.07
C LEU A 88 -10.84 -22.61 -1.42
N SER A 89 -9.58 -23.00 -1.20
CA SER A 89 -9.12 -24.36 -1.46
C SER A 89 -9.82 -25.38 -0.56
N PHE A 90 -10.03 -25.08 0.72
CA PHE A 90 -10.75 -25.95 1.64
C PHE A 90 -12.21 -26.15 1.22
N TYR A 91 -12.90 -25.07 0.87
CA TYR A 91 -14.28 -25.15 0.36
C TYR A 91 -14.36 -25.92 -0.95
N THR A 92 -13.47 -25.62 -1.89
CA THR A 92 -13.42 -26.31 -3.20
C THR A 92 -13.19 -27.80 -3.00
N PHE A 93 -12.23 -28.19 -2.16
CA PHE A 93 -11.96 -29.59 -1.84
C PHE A 93 -13.20 -30.30 -1.25
N LYS A 94 -13.91 -29.67 -0.30
CA LYS A 94 -15.13 -30.25 0.26
C LYS A 94 -16.23 -30.42 -0.78
N VAL A 95 -16.44 -29.42 -1.63
CA VAL A 95 -17.43 -29.49 -2.72
C VAL A 95 -17.04 -30.59 -3.71
N TYR A 96 -15.78 -30.65 -4.13
CA TYR A 96 -15.27 -31.67 -5.05
C TYR A 96 -15.46 -33.08 -4.49
N LYS A 97 -15.13 -33.30 -3.21
CA LYS A 97 -15.35 -34.56 -2.52
C LYS A 97 -16.84 -34.95 -2.49
N LYS A 98 -17.73 -33.98 -2.25
CA LYS A 98 -19.18 -34.21 -2.25
C LYS A 98 -19.70 -34.58 -3.64
N ILE A 99 -19.24 -33.89 -4.69
CA ILE A 99 -19.63 -34.16 -6.09
C ILE A 99 -19.17 -35.56 -6.52
N ILE A 100 -17.89 -35.90 -6.32
CA ILE A 100 -17.36 -37.23 -6.65
C ILE A 100 -18.10 -38.32 -5.87
N GLY A 101 -18.36 -38.09 -4.57
CA GLY A 101 -19.12 -39.03 -3.74
C GLY A 101 -20.55 -39.23 -4.23
N SER A 102 -21.22 -38.18 -4.69
CA SER A 102 -22.57 -38.26 -5.27
C SER A 102 -22.58 -39.02 -6.59
N ILE A 103 -21.62 -38.76 -7.48
CA ILE A 103 -21.46 -39.48 -8.76
C ILE A 103 -21.17 -40.96 -8.51
N GLY A 104 -20.31 -41.29 -7.54
CA GLY A 104 -20.00 -42.68 -7.18
C GLY A 104 -21.22 -43.44 -6.62
N LYS A 105 -22.07 -42.78 -5.83
CA LYS A 105 -23.34 -43.36 -5.35
C LYS A 105 -24.34 -43.58 -6.48
N HIS A 106 -24.48 -42.61 -7.38
CA HIS A 106 -25.38 -42.71 -8.53
C HIS A 106 -24.96 -43.82 -9.50
N LYS A 107 -23.65 -44.02 -9.71
CA LYS A 107 -23.13 -45.14 -10.50
C LYS A 107 -23.41 -46.50 -9.86
N LYS A 108 -23.34 -46.62 -8.52
CA LYS A 108 -23.68 -47.85 -7.80
C LYS A 108 -25.17 -48.21 -7.86
N GLN A 109 -26.06 -47.21 -7.84
CA GLN A 109 -27.50 -47.44 -8.00
C GLN A 109 -27.88 -47.88 -9.43
N ILE A 110 -27.24 -47.32 -10.46
CA ILE A 110 -27.49 -47.71 -11.87
C ILE A 110 -26.94 -49.12 -12.18
N PHE A 111 -25.86 -49.56 -11.52
CA PHE A 111 -25.27 -50.90 -11.72
C PHE A 111 -25.85 -51.99 -10.81
N SER A 112 -26.81 -51.65 -9.94
CA SER A 112 -27.55 -52.62 -9.13
C SER A 112 -29.06 -52.39 -9.19
N PRO A 113 -29.71 -52.38 -10.37
CA PRO A 113 -31.14 -52.58 -10.42
C PRO A 113 -31.42 -54.10 -10.41
N HIS A 114 -31.89 -54.58 -9.28
CA HIS A 114 -32.75 -55.76 -9.15
C HIS A 114 -32.29 -57.09 -9.79
N CYS A 115 -31.57 -57.91 -9.01
CA CYS A 115 -31.87 -59.34 -8.96
C CYS A 115 -32.80 -59.59 -7.76
N SER A 116 -34.11 -59.57 -7.99
CA SER A 116 -35.18 -60.33 -7.31
C SER A 116 -36.51 -59.87 -7.86
#